data_AF-A0A2V5KKJ7-F1
#
_entry.id   AF-A0A2V5KKJ7-F1
#
_cell.length_a   1.000
_cell.length_b   1.000
_cell.length_c   1.000
_cell.angle_alpha   90.00
_cell.angle_beta   90.00
_cell.angle_gamma   90.00
#
_symmetry.space_group_name_H-M   'P 1'
#
loop_
_entity.id
_entity.type
_entity.pdbx_description
1 polymer ?
#
loop_
_entity_poly.entity_id
_entity_poly.type
_entity_poly.pdbx_seq_one_letter_code
_entity_poly.pdbx_strand_id
1 'polypeptide(L)'
;MFGVTTSDDYRPVAWMGRYPVDVTTMLVGLHVAVAILTAILVAFGAGSVLAYLQFDSAQVLFGGQVWRLCTYAFVHPPSGLLWFAVEMYMLFVFGREVERFIGQRAYIVLYLILLIAPVAILTIWGLWQRSALAGSPALHFGIFV
;
A
#
# COMPACT_ATOMS: atom_id res chain seq x y z
N MET A 1 -10.93 -10.24 -43.17
CA MET A 1 -11.80 -9.94 -42.01
C MET A 1 -10.88 -9.84 -40.79
N PHE A 2 -10.53 -8.63 -40.38
CA PHE A 2 -9.74 -8.42 -39.15
C PHE A 2 -10.72 -8.34 -37.98
N GLY A 3 -10.65 -9.33 -37.09
CA GLY A 3 -11.37 -9.29 -35.83
C GLY A 3 -10.75 -8.20 -34.96
N VAL A 4 -11.42 -7.06 -34.88
CA VAL A 4 -11.16 -6.08 -33.81
C VAL A 4 -11.65 -6.75 -32.54
N THR A 5 -10.73 -7.30 -31.75
CA THR A 5 -11.00 -7.59 -30.35
C THR A 5 -11.14 -6.22 -29.68
N THR A 6 -12.38 -5.77 -29.53
CA THR A 6 -12.69 -4.62 -28.70
C THR A 6 -12.09 -4.91 -27.32
N SER A 7 -11.20 -4.02 -26.89
CA SER A 7 -10.61 -4.01 -25.56
C SER A 7 -11.73 -3.75 -24.54
N ASP A 8 -12.50 -4.79 -24.22
CA ASP A 8 -13.57 -4.77 -23.23
C ASP A 8 -13.05 -4.66 -21.78
N ASP A 9 -11.74 -4.42 -21.61
CA ASP A 9 -11.04 -4.41 -20.31
C ASP A 9 -10.97 -3.01 -19.66
N TYR A 10 -11.60 -2.01 -20.26
CA TYR A 10 -11.75 -0.68 -19.66
C TYR A 10 -13.14 -0.50 -19.05
N ARG A 11 -13.37 -1.13 -17.89
CA ARG A 11 -14.52 -0.84 -17.04
C ARG A 11 -14.05 -0.38 -15.67
N PRO A 12 -14.46 0.81 -15.20
CA PRO A 12 -14.12 1.27 -13.86
C PRO A 12 -14.78 0.37 -12.80
N VAL A 13 -14.07 0.17 -11.67
CA VAL A 13 -14.40 -0.79 -10.60
C VAL A 13 -15.75 -0.50 -9.96
N ALA A 14 -16.05 0.79 -9.81
CA ALA A 14 -17.30 1.30 -9.33
C ALA A 14 -17.50 2.71 -9.90
N TRP A 15 -18.76 3.07 -10.11
CA TRP A 15 -19.16 4.43 -10.42
C TRP A 15 -19.67 5.07 -9.14
N MET A 16 -18.94 6.06 -8.61
CA MET A 16 -19.49 6.92 -7.56
C MET A 16 -20.08 8.16 -8.23
N GLY A 17 -21.27 7.99 -8.81
CA GLY A 17 -21.91 9.00 -9.65
C GLY A 17 -21.26 9.11 -11.05
N ARG A 18 -20.70 10.27 -11.39
CA ARG A 18 -20.10 10.57 -12.72
C ARG A 18 -18.59 10.32 -12.83
N TYR A 19 -17.92 9.92 -11.75
CA TYR A 19 -16.48 9.73 -11.72
C TYR A 19 -16.13 8.23 -11.72
N PRO A 20 -15.26 7.74 -12.63
CA PRO A 20 -14.71 6.40 -12.52
C PRO A 20 -13.88 6.32 -11.24
N VAL A 21 -14.23 5.39 -10.34
CA VAL A 21 -13.40 5.14 -9.15
C VAL A 21 -12.27 4.22 -9.58
N ASP A 22 -11.09 4.82 -9.74
CA ASP A 22 -9.84 4.12 -10.01
C ASP A 22 -9.36 3.40 -8.72
N VAL A 23 -8.73 2.23 -8.84
CA VAL A 23 -8.16 1.47 -7.70
C VAL A 23 -7.17 2.33 -6.93
N THR A 24 -6.40 3.15 -7.64
CA THR A 24 -5.48 4.12 -7.05
C THR A 24 -6.19 5.05 -6.06
N THR A 25 -7.38 5.54 -6.41
CA THR A 25 -8.15 6.45 -5.53
C THR A 25 -8.62 5.73 -4.28
N MET A 26 -9.03 4.46 -4.40
CA MET A 26 -9.39 3.63 -3.24
C MET A 26 -8.18 3.38 -2.33
N LEU A 27 -7.01 3.12 -2.90
CA LEU A 27 -5.77 2.91 -2.15
C LEU A 27 -5.34 4.17 -1.40
N VAL A 28 -5.39 5.34 -2.04
CA VAL A 28 -5.10 6.63 -1.38
C VAL A 28 -6.08 6.85 -0.23
N GLY A 29 -7.39 6.66 -0.47
CA GLY A 29 -8.42 6.78 0.56
C GLY A 29 -8.18 5.84 1.74
N LEU A 30 -7.75 4.61 1.49
CA LEU A 30 -7.41 3.62 2.52
C LEU A 30 -6.22 4.07 3.37
N HIS A 31 -5.13 4.54 2.77
CA HIS A 31 -3.96 5.04 3.51
C HIS A 31 -4.33 6.24 4.39
N VAL A 32 -5.09 7.19 3.84
CA VAL A 32 -5.54 8.37 4.58
C VAL A 32 -6.44 7.96 5.76
N ALA A 33 -7.39 7.05 5.54
CA ALA A 33 -8.27 6.55 6.60
C ALA A 33 -7.48 5.85 7.72
N VAL A 34 -6.52 4.98 7.37
CA VAL A 34 -5.69 4.28 8.36
C VAL A 34 -4.76 5.27 9.09
N ALA A 35 -4.20 6.25 8.40
CA ALA A 35 -3.39 7.30 9.02
C ALA A 35 -4.18 8.12 10.04
N ILE A 36 -5.42 8.52 9.70
CA ILE A 36 -6.32 9.24 10.63
C ILE A 36 -6.65 8.36 11.83
N LEU A 37 -7.08 7.11 11.60
CA LEU A 37 -7.41 6.18 12.69
C LEU A 37 -6.22 5.98 13.63
N THR A 38 -5.03 5.79 13.06
CA THR A 38 -3.80 5.59 13.83
C THR A 38 -3.42 6.84 14.61
N ALA A 39 -3.55 8.03 14.02
CA ALA A 39 -3.32 9.30 14.71
C ALA A 39 -4.27 9.48 15.90
N ILE A 40 -5.55 9.14 15.74
CA ILE A 40 -6.54 9.16 16.81
C ILE A 40 -6.13 8.20 17.93
N LEU A 41 -5.79 6.95 17.61
CA LEU A 41 -5.35 5.95 18.60
C LEU A 41 -4.11 6.42 19.37
N VAL A 42 -3.12 6.98 18.68
CA VAL A 42 -1.91 7.55 19.29
C VAL A 42 -2.26 8.71 20.23
N ALA A 43 -3.18 9.59 19.82
CA ALA A 43 -3.64 10.71 20.66
C ALA A 43 -4.31 10.25 21.97
N PHE A 44 -4.97 9.08 21.95
CA PHE A 44 -5.55 8.45 23.15
C PHE A 44 -4.55 7.59 23.94
N GLY A 45 -3.25 7.64 23.63
CA GLY A 45 -2.20 6.93 24.37
C GLY A 45 -1.93 5.50 23.88
N ALA A 46 -2.58 5.04 22.80
CA ALA A 46 -2.38 3.72 22.23
C ALA A 46 -1.23 3.68 21.20
N GLY A 47 -0.12 4.38 21.47
CA GLY A 47 1.03 4.46 20.57
C GLY A 47 1.70 3.11 20.27
N SER A 48 1.55 2.13 21.16
CA SER A 48 2.04 0.75 20.97
C SER A 48 1.39 0.03 19.78
N VAL A 49 0.23 0.49 19.31
CA VAL A 49 -0.45 -0.05 18.12
C VAL A 49 0.42 0.10 16.87
N LEU A 50 1.14 1.22 16.71
CA LEU A 50 2.09 1.41 15.61
C LEU A 50 3.17 0.31 15.59
N ALA A 51 3.69 -0.04 16.77
CA ALA A 51 4.67 -1.11 16.91
C ALA A 51 4.09 -2.50 16.67
N TYR A 52 2.77 -2.67 16.78
CA TYR A 52 2.07 -3.91 16.46
C TYR A 52 1.76 -4.06 14.97
N LEU A 53 1.60 -2.94 14.27
CA LEU A 53 1.30 -2.88 12.83
C LEU A 53 2.55 -2.86 11.95
N GLN A 54 3.70 -2.40 12.46
CA GLN A 54 4.95 -2.42 11.71
C GLN A 54 5.41 -3.86 11.41
N PHE A 55 6.15 -4.02 10.31
CA PHE A 55 6.79 -5.29 10.01
C PHE A 55 7.94 -5.53 11.00
N ASP A 56 7.94 -6.72 11.58
CA ASP A 56 9.02 -7.22 12.42
C ASP A 56 9.23 -8.70 12.09
N SER A 57 10.36 -8.99 11.47
CA SER A 57 10.71 -10.35 11.01
C SER A 57 10.67 -11.39 12.14
N ALA A 58 11.08 -11.06 13.37
CA ALA A 58 11.06 -12.02 14.47
C ALA A 58 9.63 -12.33 14.92
N GLN A 59 8.76 -11.32 14.97
CA GLN A 59 7.34 -11.50 15.34
C GLN A 59 6.56 -12.25 14.25
N VAL A 60 6.94 -12.08 12.99
CA VAL A 60 6.35 -12.84 11.88
C VAL A 60 6.79 -14.30 11.92
N LEU A 61 8.10 -14.56 12.03
CA LEU A 61 8.67 -15.91 11.98
C LEU A 61 8.33 -16.75 13.22
N PHE A 62 8.50 -16.19 14.41
CA PHE A 62 8.36 -16.93 15.67
C PHE A 62 7.05 -16.65 16.39
N GLY A 63 6.45 -15.48 16.15
CA GLY A 63 5.19 -15.06 16.78
C GLY A 63 3.94 -15.34 15.94
N GLY A 64 4.08 -15.81 14.70
CA GLY A 64 2.96 -16.10 13.80
C GLY A 64 2.16 -14.87 13.36
N GLN A 65 2.70 -13.66 13.51
CA GLN A 65 1.99 -12.40 13.28
C GLN A 65 1.94 -12.01 11.79
N VAL A 66 1.28 -12.83 10.97
CA VAL A 66 1.29 -12.73 9.49
C VAL A 66 0.66 -11.43 8.95
N TRP A 67 -0.23 -10.78 9.70
CA TRP A 67 -0.83 -9.49 9.28
C TRP A 67 0.22 -8.39 9.10
N ARG A 68 1.36 -8.47 9.80
CA ARG A 68 2.48 -7.52 9.70
C ARG A 68 3.08 -7.43 8.30
N LEU A 69 2.86 -8.45 7.45
CA LEU A 69 3.26 -8.46 6.05
C LEU A 69 2.47 -7.45 5.20
N CYS A 70 1.25 -7.09 5.63
CA CYS A 70 0.41 -6.15 4.90
C CYS A 70 0.27 -4.82 5.66
N THR A 71 0.15 -4.85 6.98
CA THR A 71 -0.17 -3.67 7.78
C THR A 71 0.96 -2.64 7.82
N TYR A 72 2.21 -3.06 7.60
CA TYR A 72 3.38 -2.18 7.70
C TYR A 72 3.32 -1.00 6.74
N ALA A 73 2.74 -1.19 5.54
CA ALA A 73 2.66 -0.14 4.52
C ALA A 73 1.79 1.04 4.96
N PHE A 74 0.82 0.80 5.85
CA PHE A 74 -0.10 1.83 6.36
C PHE A 74 0.39 2.51 7.65
N VAL A 75 1.57 2.13 8.15
CA VAL A 75 2.15 2.71 9.35
C VAL A 75 2.85 4.02 8.98
N HIS A 76 2.21 5.15 9.30
CA HIS A 76 2.75 6.48 9.09
C HIS A 76 2.99 7.19 10.42
N PRO A 77 4.24 7.58 10.74
CA PRO A 77 4.53 8.31 11.96
C PRO A 77 3.97 9.75 11.87
N PRO A 78 3.45 10.33 12.97
CA PRO A 78 2.91 11.69 12.98
C PRO A 78 3.93 12.78 12.60
N SER A 79 5.22 12.52 12.82
CA SER A 79 6.31 13.42 12.43
C SER A 79 6.53 13.51 10.91
N GLY A 80 6.00 12.56 10.13
CA GLY A 80 6.18 12.45 8.69
C GLY A 80 4.98 12.90 7.85
N LEU A 81 3.99 13.60 8.42
CA LEU A 81 2.72 13.93 7.74
C LEU A 81 2.90 14.69 6.42
N LEU A 82 3.88 15.61 6.33
CA LEU A 82 4.15 16.34 5.09
C LEU A 82 4.60 15.39 3.98
N TRP A 83 5.54 14.48 4.29
CA TRP A 83 6.01 13.49 3.33
C TRP A 83 4.90 12.53 2.94
N PHE A 84 4.11 12.07 3.91
CA PHE A 84 2.92 11.24 3.65
C PHE A 84 1.94 11.92 2.66
N ALA A 85 1.68 13.22 2.83
CA ALA A 85 0.82 13.97 1.91
C ALA A 85 1.41 14.02 0.48
N VAL A 86 2.72 14.21 0.36
CA VAL A 86 3.43 14.16 -0.93
C VAL A 86 3.33 12.77 -1.55
N GLU A 87 3.53 11.71 -0.78
CA GLU A 87 3.40 10.32 -1.24
C GLU A 87 1.98 10.03 -1.76
N MET A 88 0.94 10.46 -1.02
CA MET A 88 -0.45 10.27 -1.42
C MET A 88 -0.79 11.05 -2.69
N TYR A 89 -0.26 12.26 -2.83
CA TYR A 89 -0.41 13.05 -4.05
C TYR A 89 0.26 12.37 -5.24
N MET A 90 1.51 11.91 -5.08
CA MET A 90 2.22 11.18 -6.13
C MET A 90 1.54 9.87 -6.49
N LEU A 91 1.08 9.10 -5.51
CA LEU A 91 0.31 7.88 -5.76
C LEU A 91 -0.96 8.19 -6.54
N PHE A 92 -1.70 9.23 -6.17
CA PHE A 92 -2.90 9.63 -6.90
C PHE A 92 -2.62 10.02 -8.35
N VAL A 93 -1.57 10.80 -8.61
CA VAL A 93 -1.24 11.27 -9.96
C VAL A 93 -0.64 10.15 -10.80
N PHE A 94 0.48 9.56 -10.36
CA PHE A 94 1.21 8.56 -11.13
C PHE A 94 0.55 7.20 -11.09
N GLY A 95 -0.02 6.79 -9.96
CA GLY A 95 -0.73 5.51 -9.84
C GLY A 95 -1.89 5.41 -10.81
N ARG A 96 -2.64 6.50 -11.03
CA ARG A 96 -3.73 6.54 -12.01
C ARG A 96 -3.23 6.42 -13.45
N GLU A 97 -2.11 7.05 -13.78
CA GLU A 97 -1.50 6.91 -15.11
C GLU A 97 -1.01 5.47 -15.36
N VAL A 98 -0.37 4.85 -14.37
CA VAL A 98 0.06 3.44 -14.44
C VAL A 98 -1.15 2.52 -14.58
N GLU A 99 -2.17 2.69 -13.73
CA GLU A 99 -3.41 1.91 -13.78
C GLU A 99 -4.11 2.01 -15.15
N ARG A 100 -4.10 3.20 -15.74
CA ARG A 100 -4.65 3.42 -17.09
C ARG A 100 -3.83 2.74 -18.18
N PHE A 101 -2.51 2.65 -18.02
CA PHE A 101 -1.62 2.04 -19.01
C PHE A 101 -1.66 0.50 -18.99
N ILE A 102 -1.61 -0.11 -17.79
CA ILE A 102 -1.53 -1.58 -17.65
C ILE A 102 -2.88 -2.25 -17.38
N GLY A 103 -3.92 -1.47 -17.08
CA GLY A 103 -5.24 -1.97 -16.71
C GLY A 103 -5.36 -2.32 -15.23
N GLN A 104 -6.61 -2.35 -14.76
CA GLN A 104 -6.95 -2.45 -13.34
C GLN A 104 -6.40 -3.72 -12.66
N ARG A 105 -6.60 -4.89 -13.29
CA ARG A 105 -6.21 -6.19 -12.71
C ARG A 105 -4.70 -6.30 -12.56
N ALA A 106 -3.96 -5.87 -13.59
CA ALA A 106 -2.52 -5.86 -13.57
C ALA A 106 -1.99 -4.88 -12.51
N TYR A 107 -2.64 -3.72 -12.35
CA TYR A 107 -2.29 -2.76 -11.31
C TYR A 107 -2.48 -3.30 -9.88
N ILE A 108 -3.58 -4.02 -9.61
CA ILE A 108 -3.79 -4.67 -8.31
C ILE A 108 -2.69 -5.70 -8.03
N VAL A 109 -2.38 -6.54 -9.02
CA VAL A 109 -1.33 -7.57 -8.87
C VAL A 109 0.04 -6.92 -8.66
N LEU A 110 0.37 -5.87 -9.43
CA LEU A 110 1.59 -5.09 -9.26
C LEU A 110 1.67 -4.53 -7.84
N TYR A 111 0.60 -3.90 -7.35
CA TYR A 111 0.54 -3.33 -6.01
C TYR A 111 0.77 -4.41 -4.93
N LEU A 112 0.12 -5.58 -5.06
CA LEU A 112 0.30 -6.70 -4.12
C LEU A 112 1.73 -7.27 -4.16
N ILE A 113 2.34 -7.36 -5.34
CA ILE A 113 3.74 -7.80 -5.46
C ILE A 113 4.66 -6.80 -4.77
N LEU A 114 4.50 -5.49 -5.02
CA LEU A 114 5.30 -4.45 -4.39
C LEU A 114 5.09 -4.37 -2.86
N LEU A 115 3.90 -4.75 -2.38
CA LEU A 115 3.61 -4.87 -0.95
C LEU A 115 4.29 -6.08 -0.31
N ILE A 116 4.22 -7.26 -0.94
CA ILE A 116 4.65 -8.51 -0.29
C ILE A 116 6.12 -8.83 -0.56
N ALA A 117 6.66 -8.52 -1.74
CA ALA A 117 8.01 -8.92 -2.11
C ALA A 117 9.10 -8.38 -1.15
N PRO A 118 9.09 -7.10 -0.73
CA PRO A 118 10.11 -6.58 0.18
C PRO A 118 10.09 -7.29 1.54
N VAL A 119 8.89 -7.46 2.13
CA VAL A 119 8.75 -8.11 3.43
C VAL A 119 8.98 -9.61 3.36
N ALA A 120 8.71 -10.28 2.24
CA ALA A 120 9.06 -11.68 2.05
C ALA A 120 10.59 -11.86 2.07
N ILE A 121 11.32 -11.00 1.35
CA ILE A 121 12.79 -10.99 1.35
C ILE A 121 13.32 -10.71 2.77
N LEU A 122 12.78 -9.70 3.44
CA LEU A 122 13.18 -9.35 4.81
C LEU A 122 12.81 -10.44 5.84
N THR A 123 11.74 -11.20 5.60
CA THR A 123 11.35 -12.33 6.45
C THR A 123 12.38 -13.46 6.33
N ILE A 124 12.84 -13.77 5.12
CA ILE A 124 13.91 -14.76 4.90
C ILE A 124 15.22 -14.28 5.52
N TRP A 125 15.58 -13.00 5.32
CA TRP A 125 16.76 -12.39 5.95
C TRP A 125 16.69 -12.40 7.48
N GLY A 126 15.47 -12.29 8.02
CA GLY A 126 15.13 -12.36 9.44
C GLY A 126 15.66 -13.58 10.18
N LEU A 127 15.96 -14.68 9.47
CA LEU A 127 16.57 -15.88 10.04
C LEU A 127 18.01 -15.66 10.53
N TRP A 128 18.73 -14.70 9.93
CA TRP A 128 20.08 -14.32 10.36
C TRP A 128 20.07 -13.05 11.21
N GLN A 129 19.30 -12.05 10.80
CA GLN A 129 19.28 -10.76 11.47
C GLN A 129 17.87 -10.18 11.49
N ARG A 130 17.41 -9.81 12.69
CA ARG A 130 16.11 -9.15 12.86
C ARG A 130 16.06 -7.84 12.05
N SER A 131 15.10 -7.77 11.15
CA SER A 131 14.74 -6.58 10.39
C SER A 131 13.36 -6.09 10.80
N ALA A 132 13.18 -4.77 10.78
CA ALA A 132 11.91 -4.10 10.95
C ALA A 132 11.69 -3.10 9.82
N LEU A 133 10.45 -2.93 9.38
CA LEU A 133 10.07 -2.01 8.31
C LEU A 133 8.73 -1.35 8.65
N ALA A 134 8.63 -0.06 8.42
CA ALA A 134 7.40 0.70 8.61
C ALA A 134 7.26 1.73 7.49
N GLY A 135 6.04 1.86 6.98
CA GLY A 135 5.68 2.78 5.91
C GLY A 135 5.74 2.16 4.51
N SER A 136 5.11 2.87 3.59
CA SER A 136 4.98 2.58 2.16
C SER A 136 5.98 3.26 1.19
N PRO A 137 7.02 4.06 1.58
CA PRO A 137 7.84 4.76 0.59
C PRO A 137 8.47 3.86 -0.48
N ALA A 138 8.96 2.68 -0.09
CA ALA A 138 9.55 1.72 -1.03
C ALA A 138 8.52 1.16 -2.01
N LEU A 139 7.29 0.94 -1.55
CA LEU A 139 6.17 0.47 -2.38
C LEU A 139 5.79 1.55 -3.40
N HIS A 140 5.59 2.78 -2.93
CA HIS A 140 5.19 3.89 -3.80
C HIS A 140 6.28 4.22 -4.82
N PHE A 141 7.54 4.21 -4.40
CA PHE A 141 8.66 4.41 -5.31
C PHE A 141 8.69 3.36 -6.43
N GLY A 142 8.39 2.09 -6.13
CA GLY A 142 8.29 1.03 -7.14
C GLY A 142 7.14 1.20 -8.14
N ILE A 143 6.15 2.05 -7.85
CA ILE A 143 5.08 2.42 -8.79
C ILE A 143 5.53 3.58 -9.70
N PHE A 144 6.47 4.42 -9.23
CA PHE A 144 6.86 5.66 -9.91
C PHE A 144 8.03 5.48 -10.90
N VAL A 145 8.78 4.38 -10.81
CA VAL A 145 9.93 4.02 -11.67
C VAL A 145 9.56 2.90 -12.61
#